data_AF-A0A0P1KXA3-F1
#
_entry.id   AF-A0A0P1KXA3-F1
#
_cell.length_a   1.000
_cell.length_b   1.000
_cell.length_c   1.000
_cell.angle_alpha   90.00
_cell.angle_beta   90.00
_cell.angle_gamma   90.00
#
_symmetry.space_group_name_H-M   'P 1'
#
loop_
_entity.id
_entity.type
_entity.pdbx_description
1 polymer ?
#
loop_
_entity_poly.entity_id
_entity_poly.type
_entity_poly.pdbx_seq_one_letter_code
_entity_poly.pdbx_strand_id
1 'polypeptide(L)'
;MALDLTTDQWERVTTWVRERSGLSDPEALTLFQDFILELLRNLHRCNERKWLEGQLSGLVENPAEFLRDLGNFLRGLGASAPPLLDSSTRFVLVAHVPYKNLNAQDVRATFAPFGAIVSCRADVDARNLLIQFQKVACAIRCTKAATLFFNNRFVTVDLYHSDPENFGSVWLIGGTPSPEVVDSNPAPLSAAKPSPALFNDRVQQVQAIQQNLFEQNQRSAETYKQNFSQLFESKEKLLRAHQSALQELKQKILATEDPSSISQTMSEFQELQKNMESLGITPTAMVQLKLQKFNLDDPSQFPVESPRALAVKQKRTKKAASFRRKLKRRR
;
A
#
# COMPACT_ATOMS: atom_id res chain seq x y z
N MET A 1 -3.17 -12.74 -2.67
CA MET A 1 -4.42 -13.28 -2.08
C MET A 1 -4.42 -12.92 -0.60
N ALA A 2 -5.51 -12.32 -0.09
CA ALA A 2 -5.70 -12.14 1.35
C ALA A 2 -5.73 -13.52 2.02
N LEU A 3 -5.39 -13.59 3.31
CA LEU A 3 -5.60 -14.79 4.10
C LEU A 3 -7.11 -15.05 4.19
N ASP A 4 -7.60 -16.08 3.50
CA ASP A 4 -9.00 -16.50 3.53
C ASP A 4 -9.27 -17.25 4.84
N LEU A 5 -9.33 -16.49 5.94
CA LEU A 5 -9.70 -17.00 7.25
C LEU A 5 -11.21 -16.83 7.47
N THR A 6 -11.85 -17.86 8.02
CA THR A 6 -13.25 -17.79 8.48
C THR A 6 -13.38 -16.85 9.68
N THR A 7 -14.60 -16.39 9.96
CA THR A 7 -14.88 -15.55 11.15
C THR A 7 -14.37 -16.20 12.44
N ASP A 8 -14.60 -17.50 12.61
CA ASP A 8 -14.14 -18.26 13.79
C ASP A 8 -12.60 -18.31 13.86
N GLN A 9 -11.92 -18.45 12.72
CA GLN A 9 -10.46 -18.41 12.68
C GLN A 9 -9.92 -17.02 13.06
N TRP A 10 -10.58 -15.94 12.60
CA TRP A 10 -10.22 -14.58 13.01
C TRP A 10 -10.39 -14.35 14.51
N GLU A 11 -11.44 -14.87 15.12
CA GLU A 11 -11.66 -14.78 16.57
C GLU A 11 -10.58 -15.55 17.35
N ARG A 12 -10.17 -16.73 16.86
CA ARG A 12 -9.06 -17.51 17.42
C ARG A 12 -7.73 -16.77 17.28
N VAL A 13 -7.46 -16.12 16.15
CA VAL A 13 -6.27 -15.25 15.98
C VAL A 13 -6.31 -14.09 16.96
N THR A 14 -7.46 -13.44 17.12
CA THR A 14 -7.63 -12.31 18.04
C THR A 14 -7.35 -12.73 19.48
N THR A 15 -7.88 -13.89 19.89
CA THR A 15 -7.63 -14.48 21.20
C THR A 15 -6.15 -14.82 21.39
N TRP A 16 -5.52 -15.45 20.40
CA TRP A 16 -4.09 -15.78 20.45
C TRP A 16 -3.19 -14.53 20.56
N VAL A 17 -3.48 -13.49 19.77
CA VAL A 17 -2.76 -12.21 19.84
C VAL A 17 -2.93 -11.59 21.23
N ARG A 18 -4.12 -11.72 21.83
CA ARG A 18 -4.38 -11.23 23.19
C ARG A 18 -3.39 -11.83 24.19
N GLU A 19 -3.35 -13.15 24.23
CA GLU A 19 -2.56 -13.94 25.17
C GLU A 19 -1.06 -13.73 24.97
N ARG A 20 -0.61 -13.58 23.73
CA ARG A 20 0.82 -13.48 23.40
C ARG A 20 1.39 -12.06 23.45
N SER A 21 0.55 -11.02 23.44
CA SER A 21 1.00 -9.62 23.40
C SER A 21 1.73 -9.15 24.67
N GLY A 22 1.42 -9.72 25.83
CA GLY A 22 1.96 -9.28 27.13
C GLY A 22 1.51 -7.86 27.55
N LEU A 23 0.58 -7.23 26.82
CA LEU A 23 0.08 -5.89 27.14
C LEU A 23 -0.95 -5.96 28.26
N SER A 24 -0.74 -5.18 29.33
CA SER A 24 -1.64 -5.14 30.48
C SER A 24 -2.84 -4.19 30.31
N ASP A 25 -2.69 -3.17 29.46
CA ASP A 25 -3.73 -2.17 29.20
C ASP A 25 -4.76 -2.71 28.18
N PRO A 26 -6.06 -2.81 28.54
CA PRO A 26 -7.08 -3.32 27.63
C PRO A 26 -7.29 -2.46 26.38
N GLU A 27 -7.06 -1.14 26.47
CA GLU A 27 -7.19 -0.25 25.32
C GLU A 27 -6.04 -0.46 24.32
N ALA A 28 -4.79 -0.48 24.82
CA ALA A 28 -3.62 -0.83 24.02
C ALA A 28 -3.74 -2.21 23.36
N LEU A 29 -4.27 -3.18 24.10
CA LEU A 29 -4.49 -4.55 23.63
C LEU A 29 -5.44 -4.59 22.44
N THR A 30 -6.55 -3.86 22.52
CA THR A 30 -7.55 -3.79 21.44
C THR A 30 -6.94 -3.14 20.20
N LEU A 31 -6.23 -2.01 20.36
CA LEU A 31 -5.55 -1.34 19.26
C LEU A 31 -4.46 -2.20 18.62
N PHE A 32 -3.72 -2.96 19.44
CA PHE A 32 -2.70 -3.89 18.96
C PHE A 32 -3.32 -5.06 18.19
N GLN A 33 -4.43 -5.62 18.68
CA GLN A 33 -5.18 -6.65 17.97
C GLN A 33 -5.62 -6.16 16.60
N ASP A 34 -6.29 -5.01 16.53
CA ASP A 34 -6.74 -4.41 15.27
C ASP A 34 -5.56 -4.19 14.32
N PHE A 35 -4.43 -3.71 14.83
CA PHE A 35 -3.21 -3.52 14.04
C PHE A 35 -2.66 -4.84 13.47
N ILE A 36 -2.55 -5.90 14.28
CA ILE A 36 -2.07 -7.21 13.82
C ILE A 36 -3.03 -7.81 12.77
N LEU A 37 -4.33 -7.79 13.04
CA LEU A 37 -5.34 -8.30 12.12
C LEU A 37 -5.25 -7.57 10.77
N GLU A 38 -4.97 -6.27 10.80
CA GLU A 38 -4.82 -5.47 9.60
C GLU A 38 -3.51 -5.76 8.84
N LEU A 39 -2.40 -5.94 9.56
CA LEU A 39 -1.16 -6.44 8.95
C LEU A 39 -1.38 -7.80 8.27
N LEU A 40 -2.15 -8.70 8.91
CA LEU A 40 -2.47 -10.02 8.36
C LEU A 40 -3.37 -9.95 7.12
N ARG A 41 -4.31 -9.01 7.05
CA ARG A 41 -5.11 -8.77 5.83
C ARG A 41 -4.25 -8.26 4.68
N ASN A 42 -3.26 -7.42 4.98
CA ASN A 42 -2.39 -6.79 3.99
C ASN A 42 -1.11 -7.58 3.65
N LEU A 43 -0.86 -8.71 4.31
CA LEU A 43 0.31 -9.59 4.11
C LEU A 43 0.54 -9.96 2.64
N HIS A 44 -0.52 -10.01 1.83
CA HIS A 44 -0.46 -10.29 0.40
C HIS A 44 0.42 -9.32 -0.41
N ARG A 45 0.76 -8.15 0.14
CA ARG A 45 1.61 -7.14 -0.51
C ARG A 45 3.06 -7.17 -0.04
N CYS A 46 3.33 -7.85 1.08
CA CYS A 46 4.59 -7.74 1.81
C CYS A 46 5.16 -9.14 2.06
N ASN A 47 5.85 -9.70 1.06
CA ASN A 47 6.65 -10.93 1.22
C ASN A 47 7.90 -10.73 2.11
N GLU A 48 8.01 -9.61 2.82
CA GLU A 48 9.17 -9.29 3.64
C GLU A 48 8.83 -9.46 5.11
N ARG A 49 9.10 -10.66 5.64
CA ARG A 49 9.12 -10.91 7.09
C ARG A 49 9.85 -9.80 7.86
N LYS A 50 10.94 -9.27 7.29
CA LYS A 50 11.70 -8.13 7.84
C LYS A 50 10.89 -6.86 7.98
N TRP A 51 9.98 -6.58 7.04
CA TRP A 51 9.08 -5.43 7.13
C TRP A 51 8.11 -5.59 8.30
N LEU A 52 7.52 -6.77 8.47
CA LEU A 52 6.66 -7.07 9.62
C LEU A 52 7.44 -6.99 10.94
N GLU A 53 8.66 -7.50 10.98
CA GLU A 53 9.54 -7.39 12.17
C GLU A 53 9.78 -5.91 12.52
N GLY A 54 9.98 -5.05 11.52
CA GLY A 54 10.07 -3.60 11.69
C GLY A 54 8.77 -2.99 12.24
N GLN A 55 7.62 -3.37 11.69
CA GLN A 55 6.32 -2.86 12.16
C GLN A 55 5.98 -3.29 13.59
N LEU A 56 6.47 -4.45 14.04
CA LEU A 56 6.25 -4.95 15.39
C LEU A 56 7.33 -4.53 16.38
N SER A 57 8.44 -3.99 15.90
CA SER A 57 9.52 -3.50 16.76
C SER A 57 9.03 -2.42 17.72
N GLY A 58 9.40 -2.54 19.00
CA GLY A 58 8.94 -1.66 20.08
C GLY A 58 7.51 -1.90 20.59
N LEU A 59 6.70 -2.68 19.87
CA LEU A 59 5.38 -3.13 20.36
C LEU A 59 5.46 -4.47 21.10
N VAL A 60 6.32 -5.36 20.58
CA VAL A 60 6.57 -6.68 21.15
C VAL A 60 8.06 -6.80 21.47
N GLU A 61 8.39 -7.45 22.59
CA GLU A 61 9.79 -7.64 23.03
C GLU A 61 10.63 -8.36 21.98
N ASN A 62 10.09 -9.42 21.37
CA ASN A 62 10.78 -10.20 20.34
C ASN A 62 9.91 -10.38 19.08
N PRO A 63 9.95 -9.43 18.13
CA PRO A 63 9.15 -9.46 16.91
C PRO A 63 9.34 -10.72 16.05
N ALA A 64 10.59 -11.21 15.95
CA ALA A 64 10.94 -12.34 15.09
C ALA A 64 10.37 -13.66 15.63
N GLU A 65 10.38 -13.83 16.95
CA GLU A 65 9.76 -14.94 17.66
C GLU A 65 8.24 -14.86 17.61
N PHE A 66 7.66 -13.68 17.86
CA PHE A 66 6.22 -13.47 17.75
C PHE A 66 5.69 -13.82 16.36
N LEU A 67 6.36 -13.38 15.28
CA LEU A 67 5.96 -13.71 13.91
C LEU A 67 6.14 -15.19 13.57
N ARG A 68 7.17 -15.85 14.12
CA ARG A 68 7.36 -17.30 13.96
C ARG A 68 6.21 -18.05 14.62
N ASP A 69 5.87 -17.68 15.85
CA ASP A 69 4.80 -18.32 16.61
C ASP A 69 3.43 -18.05 15.95
N LEU A 70 3.20 -16.83 15.46
CA LEU A 70 2.01 -16.47 14.68
C LEU A 70 1.91 -17.30 13.40
N GLY A 71 3.01 -17.48 12.66
CA GLY A 71 3.03 -18.32 11.47
C GLY A 71 2.74 -19.80 11.77
N ASN A 72 3.25 -20.32 12.88
CA ASN A 72 2.94 -21.67 13.36
C ASN A 72 1.46 -21.81 13.74
N PHE A 73 0.93 -20.81 14.45
CA PHE A 73 -0.48 -20.76 14.85
C PHE A 73 -1.41 -20.73 13.65
N LEU A 74 -1.14 -19.86 12.66
CA LEU A 74 -1.90 -19.77 11.42
C LEU A 74 -1.87 -21.10 10.64
N ARG A 75 -0.71 -21.76 10.55
CA ARG A 75 -0.62 -23.11 9.97
C ARG A 75 -1.46 -24.14 10.72
N GLY A 76 -1.48 -24.08 12.05
CA GLY A 76 -2.30 -24.96 12.90
C GLY A 76 -3.81 -24.74 12.74
N LEU A 77 -4.24 -23.53 12.34
CA LEU A 77 -5.63 -23.22 12.01
C LEU A 77 -6.08 -23.80 10.66
N GLY A 78 -5.20 -24.49 9.92
CA GLY A 78 -5.49 -24.94 8.57
C GLY A 78 -5.59 -23.79 7.58
N ALA A 79 -5.06 -22.61 7.92
CA ALA A 79 -4.79 -21.58 6.93
C ALA A 79 -3.74 -22.17 6.01
N SER A 80 -4.18 -22.72 4.87
CA SER A 80 -3.28 -23.11 3.80
C SER A 80 -2.37 -21.92 3.60
N ALA A 81 -1.05 -22.13 3.77
CA ALA A 81 -0.09 -21.12 3.39
C ALA A 81 -0.51 -20.64 2.00
N PRO A 82 -0.62 -19.30 1.77
CA PRO A 82 -0.95 -18.82 0.45
C PRO A 82 0.00 -19.54 -0.51
N PRO A 83 -0.51 -20.24 -1.55
CA PRO A 83 0.34 -21.00 -2.45
C PRO A 83 1.49 -20.07 -2.81
N LEU A 84 2.72 -20.49 -2.48
CA LEU A 84 3.91 -19.66 -2.60
C LEU A 84 3.82 -18.96 -3.95
N LEU A 85 3.54 -17.66 -3.95
CA LEU A 85 3.58 -16.81 -5.13
C LEU A 85 5.07 -16.63 -5.46
N ASP A 86 5.72 -17.72 -5.88
CA ASP A 86 6.98 -17.71 -6.62
C ASP A 86 6.79 -17.11 -8.02
N SER A 87 5.58 -16.66 -8.34
CA SER A 87 5.20 -16.01 -9.58
C SER A 87 5.67 -14.56 -9.64
N SER A 88 6.97 -14.34 -9.50
CA SER A 88 7.64 -13.28 -10.22
C SER A 88 7.58 -13.61 -11.72
N THR A 89 6.37 -13.62 -12.29
CA THR A 89 6.16 -13.96 -13.70
C THR A 89 6.54 -12.76 -14.56
N ARG A 90 7.20 -13.06 -15.67
CA ARG A 90 7.54 -12.06 -16.69
C ARG A 90 6.36 -11.79 -17.64
N PHE A 91 5.20 -12.39 -17.36
CA PHE A 91 4.04 -12.41 -18.22
C PHE A 91 2.96 -11.47 -17.70
N VAL A 92 2.39 -10.69 -18.61
CA VAL A 92 1.31 -9.75 -18.35
C VAL A 92 0.14 -10.10 -19.24
N LEU A 93 -1.04 -10.23 -18.64
CA LEU A 93 -2.30 -10.40 -19.34
C LEU A 93 -2.96 -9.02 -19.51
N VAL A 94 -3.23 -8.66 -20.75
CA VAL A 94 -3.93 -7.42 -21.12
C VAL A 94 -5.28 -7.81 -21.67
N ALA A 95 -6.37 -7.44 -21.01
CA ALA A 95 -7.72 -7.78 -21.43
C ALA A 95 -8.44 -6.61 -22.09
N HIS A 96 -9.50 -6.92 -22.84
CA HIS A 96 -10.38 -5.93 -23.49
C HIS A 96 -9.69 -5.02 -24.51
N VAL A 97 -8.70 -5.55 -25.24
CA VAL A 97 -7.96 -4.79 -26.25
C VAL A 97 -8.86 -4.51 -27.47
N PRO A 98 -8.94 -3.27 -27.97
CA PRO A 98 -9.70 -2.99 -29.19
C PRO A 98 -9.16 -3.78 -30.39
N TYR A 99 -10.06 -4.37 -31.19
CA TYR A 99 -9.67 -5.18 -32.36
C TYR A 99 -8.69 -4.47 -33.31
N LYS A 100 -8.91 -3.16 -33.55
CA LYS A 100 -8.05 -2.34 -34.40
C LYS A 100 -6.60 -2.25 -33.92
N ASN A 101 -6.35 -2.52 -32.64
CA ASN A 101 -5.04 -2.43 -32.00
C ASN A 101 -4.43 -3.82 -31.68
N LEU A 102 -5.06 -4.91 -32.10
CA LEU A 102 -4.52 -6.28 -32.00
C LEU A 102 -3.50 -6.55 -33.12
N ASN A 103 -2.58 -5.62 -33.36
CA ASN A 103 -1.48 -5.79 -34.29
C ASN A 103 -0.13 -5.67 -33.57
N ALA A 104 0.89 -6.33 -34.10
CA ALA A 104 2.20 -6.42 -33.43
C ALA A 104 2.87 -5.04 -33.25
N GLN A 105 2.67 -4.11 -34.19
CA GLN A 105 3.30 -2.80 -34.19
C GLN A 105 2.72 -1.90 -33.09
N ASP A 106 1.38 -1.84 -32.97
CA ASP A 106 0.67 -1.08 -31.95
C ASP A 106 0.96 -1.61 -30.56
N VAL A 107 0.97 -2.94 -30.39
CA VAL A 107 1.33 -3.56 -29.11
C VAL A 107 2.76 -3.19 -28.74
N ARG A 108 3.71 -3.29 -29.69
CA ARG A 108 5.11 -2.91 -29.42
C ARG A 108 5.23 -1.42 -29.08
N ALA A 109 4.60 -0.53 -29.83
CA ALA A 109 4.65 0.91 -29.58
C ALA A 109 4.04 1.27 -28.21
N THR A 110 2.92 0.65 -27.85
CA THR A 110 2.20 0.91 -26.59
C THR A 110 2.98 0.40 -25.39
N PHE A 111 3.60 -0.78 -25.48
CA PHE A 111 4.27 -1.43 -24.34
C PHE A 111 5.78 -1.22 -24.27
N ALA A 112 6.41 -0.66 -25.31
CA ALA A 112 7.84 -0.32 -25.34
C ALA A 112 8.34 0.55 -24.16
N PRO A 113 7.58 1.56 -23.67
CA PRO A 113 8.03 2.37 -22.53
C PRO A 113 8.24 1.59 -21.23
N PHE A 114 7.61 0.42 -21.09
CA PHE A 114 7.72 -0.42 -19.88
C PHE A 114 8.91 -1.37 -19.94
N GLY A 115 9.35 -1.77 -21.13
CA GLY A 115 10.52 -2.62 -21.33
C GLY A 115 10.52 -3.38 -22.65
N ALA A 116 11.61 -4.13 -22.89
CA ALA A 116 11.74 -4.99 -24.05
C ALA A 116 10.78 -6.19 -23.97
N ILE A 117 9.94 -6.32 -25.00
CA ILE A 117 9.01 -7.44 -25.19
C ILE A 117 9.76 -8.59 -25.85
N VAL A 118 9.81 -9.75 -25.18
CA VAL A 118 10.39 -10.98 -25.73
C VAL A 118 9.41 -11.64 -26.69
N SER A 119 8.16 -11.76 -26.25
CA SER A 119 7.11 -12.35 -27.07
C SER A 119 5.73 -11.81 -26.72
N CYS A 120 4.80 -11.93 -27.67
CA CYS A 120 3.42 -11.53 -27.48
C CYS A 120 2.51 -12.53 -28.17
N ARG A 121 1.52 -13.04 -27.44
CA ARG A 121 0.43 -13.85 -27.99
C ARG A 121 -0.90 -13.11 -27.87
N ALA A 122 -1.79 -13.31 -28.82
CA ALA A 122 -3.12 -12.71 -28.85
C ALA A 122 -4.20 -13.77 -28.98
N ASP A 123 -5.14 -13.74 -28.04
CA ASP A 123 -6.43 -14.39 -28.17
C ASP A 123 -7.39 -13.37 -28.79
N VAL A 124 -7.67 -13.57 -30.08
CA VAL A 124 -8.48 -12.63 -30.87
C VAL A 124 -9.93 -12.66 -30.42
N ASP A 125 -10.44 -13.84 -30.03
CA ASP A 125 -11.85 -14.03 -29.66
C ASP A 125 -12.14 -13.38 -28.29
N ALA A 126 -11.28 -13.62 -27.31
CA ALA A 126 -11.40 -13.00 -26.00
C ALA A 126 -10.90 -11.55 -25.96
N ARG A 127 -10.18 -11.10 -27.01
CA ARG A 127 -9.47 -9.81 -27.08
C ARG A 127 -8.47 -9.63 -25.96
N ASN A 128 -7.71 -10.68 -25.70
CA ASN A 128 -6.68 -10.71 -24.67
C ASN A 128 -5.29 -10.80 -25.31
N LEU A 129 -4.31 -10.13 -24.70
CA LEU A 129 -2.90 -10.27 -25.05
C LEU A 129 -2.13 -10.84 -23.87
N LEU A 130 -1.24 -11.79 -24.16
CA LEU A 130 -0.26 -12.29 -23.22
C LEU A 130 1.13 -11.80 -23.65
N ILE A 131 1.69 -10.87 -22.89
CA ILE A 131 2.96 -10.21 -23.19
C ILE A 131 4.03 -10.75 -22.25
N GLN A 132 5.13 -11.25 -22.80
CA GLN A 132 6.31 -11.65 -22.06
C GLN A 132 7.38 -10.55 -22.13
N PHE A 133 7.76 -10.01 -20.98
CA PHE A 133 8.86 -9.05 -20.87
C PHE A 133 10.20 -9.75 -20.61
N GLN A 134 11.30 -9.08 -20.99
CA GLN A 134 12.65 -9.59 -20.72
C GLN A 134 12.96 -9.62 -19.21
N LYS A 135 12.52 -8.60 -18.46
CA LYS A 135 12.73 -8.47 -17.02
C LYS A 135 11.40 -8.44 -16.28
N VAL A 136 11.35 -9.07 -15.11
CA VAL A 136 10.17 -9.10 -14.23
C VAL A 136 9.76 -7.68 -13.81
N ALA A 137 10.73 -6.82 -13.51
CA ALA A 137 10.47 -5.44 -13.10
C ALA A 137 9.65 -4.65 -14.16
N CYS A 138 9.77 -5.00 -15.44
CA CYS A 138 8.99 -4.39 -16.53
C CYS A 138 7.52 -4.81 -16.47
N ALA A 139 7.24 -6.09 -16.21
CA ALA A 139 5.89 -6.61 -16.04
C ALA A 139 5.18 -5.94 -14.85
N ILE A 140 5.86 -5.82 -13.70
CA ILE A 140 5.32 -5.14 -12.51
C ILE A 140 5.09 -3.65 -12.77
N ARG A 141 5.99 -2.98 -13.50
CA ARG A 141 5.81 -1.56 -13.85
C ARG A 141 4.60 -1.36 -14.77
N CYS A 142 4.40 -2.28 -15.72
CA CYS A 142 3.29 -2.25 -16.66
C CYS A 142 1.93 -2.34 -15.96
N THR A 143 1.78 -3.25 -14.99
CA THR A 143 0.50 -3.43 -14.25
C THR A 143 0.20 -2.28 -13.30
N LYS A 144 1.24 -1.62 -12.76
CA LYS A 144 1.08 -0.45 -11.87
C LYS A 144 0.90 0.87 -12.61
N ALA A 145 1.05 0.89 -13.93
CA ALA A 145 0.98 2.12 -14.70
C ALA A 145 -0.47 2.62 -14.78
N ALA A 146 -0.73 3.83 -14.27
CA ALA A 146 -2.01 4.52 -14.42
C ALA A 146 -2.14 5.16 -15.82
N THR A 147 -1.81 4.42 -16.87
CA THR A 147 -1.84 4.88 -18.26
C THR A 147 -3.00 4.26 -19.01
N LEU A 148 -3.64 5.04 -19.88
CA LEU A 148 -4.63 4.52 -20.81
C LEU A 148 -3.92 3.71 -21.90
N PHE A 149 -4.14 2.39 -21.92
CA PHE A 149 -3.63 1.55 -22.99
C PHE A 149 -4.54 1.67 -24.21
N PHE A 150 -3.96 1.88 -25.40
CA PHE A 150 -4.70 2.04 -26.66
C PHE A 150 -5.79 3.14 -26.63
N ASN A 151 -5.58 4.20 -25.86
CA ASN A 151 -6.58 5.26 -25.60
C ASN A 151 -7.92 4.72 -25.06
N ASN A 152 -7.90 3.56 -24.38
CA ASN A 152 -9.07 2.92 -23.82
C ASN A 152 -8.88 2.68 -22.32
N ARG A 153 -9.79 3.24 -21.51
CA ARG A 153 -9.78 3.11 -20.04
C ARG A 153 -10.28 1.76 -19.53
N PHE A 154 -10.88 0.95 -20.41
CA PHE A 154 -11.43 -0.36 -20.05
C PHE A 154 -10.43 -1.50 -20.25
N VAL A 155 -9.23 -1.20 -20.79
CA VAL A 155 -8.16 -2.19 -20.90
C VAL A 155 -7.59 -2.43 -19.50
N THR A 156 -7.67 -3.67 -19.03
CA THR A 156 -7.09 -4.09 -17.75
C THR A 156 -5.79 -4.81 -17.99
N VAL A 157 -4.84 -4.63 -17.07
CA VAL A 157 -3.47 -5.15 -17.20
C VAL A 157 -3.10 -5.81 -15.89
N ASP A 158 -3.05 -7.14 -15.89
CA ASP A 158 -2.81 -7.96 -14.70
C ASP A 158 -1.60 -8.88 -14.90
N LEU A 159 -0.95 -9.28 -13.81
CA LEU A 159 0.12 -10.29 -13.88
C LEU A 159 -0.49 -11.66 -14.22
N TYR A 160 0.07 -12.33 -15.21
CA TYR A 160 -0.37 -13.68 -15.59
C TYR A 160 0.40 -14.72 -14.78
N HIS A 161 -0.34 -15.61 -14.12
CA HIS A 161 0.22 -16.59 -13.17
C HIS A 161 0.16 -18.03 -13.68
N SER A 162 -0.59 -18.28 -14.76
CA SER A 162 -0.76 -19.62 -15.32
C SER A 162 0.32 -19.95 -16.35
N ASP A 163 0.36 -21.21 -16.79
CA ASP A 163 1.30 -21.64 -17.83
C ASP A 163 1.01 -20.94 -19.16
N PRO A 164 2.02 -20.32 -19.80
CA PRO A 164 1.83 -19.58 -21.04
C PRO A 164 1.41 -20.51 -22.21
N GLU A 165 1.67 -21.81 -22.11
CA GLU A 165 1.29 -22.80 -23.13
C GLU A 165 -0.22 -23.03 -23.19
N ASN A 166 -0.92 -22.90 -22.06
CA ASN A 166 -2.37 -23.04 -22.00
C ASN A 166 -3.13 -21.83 -22.55
N PHE A 167 -2.41 -20.75 -22.88
CA PHE A 167 -3.00 -19.57 -23.50
C PHE A 167 -3.28 -19.87 -24.99
N GLY A 168 -4.48 -20.35 -25.30
CA GLY A 168 -4.93 -20.71 -26.66
C GLY A 168 -5.01 -19.50 -27.59
N SER A 169 -3.91 -19.20 -28.29
CA SER A 169 -3.70 -17.90 -28.92
C SER A 169 -2.74 -17.94 -30.10
N VAL A 170 -2.78 -16.89 -30.93
CA VAL A 170 -1.89 -16.70 -32.08
C VAL A 170 -0.69 -15.84 -31.67
N TRP A 171 0.50 -16.18 -32.13
CA TRP A 171 1.70 -15.38 -31.88
C TRP A 171 1.69 -14.09 -32.71
N LEU A 172 1.79 -12.94 -32.04
CA LEU A 172 1.98 -11.64 -32.69
C LEU A 172 3.46 -11.24 -32.78
N ILE A 173 4.26 -11.59 -31.76
CA ILE A 173 5.68 -11.21 -31.65
C ILE A 173 6.45 -12.40 -31.08
N GLY A 174 7.59 -12.75 -31.68
CA GLY A 174 8.54 -13.71 -31.11
C GLY A 174 8.24 -15.19 -31.39
N GLY A 175 7.30 -15.49 -32.29
CA GLY A 175 7.19 -16.83 -32.88
C GLY A 175 8.30 -17.04 -33.91
N THR A 176 8.93 -18.21 -33.92
CA THR A 176 9.88 -18.63 -34.96
C THR A 176 9.28 -18.39 -36.36
N PRO A 177 10.02 -17.75 -37.28
CA PRO A 177 9.46 -17.23 -38.52
C PRO A 177 9.15 -18.32 -39.55
N SER A 178 7.97 -18.23 -40.16
CA SER A 178 7.70 -18.66 -41.53
C SER A 178 8.14 -17.53 -42.48
N PRO A 179 8.72 -17.82 -43.67
CA PRO A 179 9.36 -16.81 -44.51
C PRO A 179 8.39 -15.84 -45.21
N GLU A 180 8.82 -14.57 -45.15
CA GLU A 180 8.57 -13.33 -45.91
C GLU A 180 7.55 -13.27 -47.06
N VAL A 181 6.71 -12.23 -47.05
CA VAL A 181 6.25 -11.49 -48.24
C VAL A 181 6.19 -9.98 -47.94
N VAL A 182 6.49 -9.20 -48.98
CA VAL A 182 6.97 -7.81 -49.06
C VAL A 182 5.83 -6.77 -49.25
N ASP A 183 6.16 -5.52 -48.87
CA ASP A 183 5.67 -4.21 -49.35
C ASP A 183 4.24 -3.68 -49.04
N SER A 184 4.18 -2.49 -48.42
CA SER A 184 3.89 -1.21 -49.13
C SER A 184 3.57 -0.04 -48.17
N ASN A 185 4.19 1.11 -48.45
CA ASN A 185 3.89 2.47 -47.92
C ASN A 185 2.43 2.94 -48.18
N PRO A 186 1.90 3.88 -47.37
CA PRO A 186 1.68 5.22 -47.94
C PRO A 186 1.86 6.42 -46.97
N ALA A 187 1.98 7.59 -47.62
CA ALA A 187 2.37 8.93 -47.16
C ALA A 187 1.46 9.64 -46.12
N PRO A 188 1.97 10.66 -45.39
CA PRO A 188 1.15 11.50 -44.53
C PRO A 188 0.60 12.73 -45.27
N LEU A 189 -0.73 12.90 -45.27
CA LEU A 189 -1.40 14.13 -45.68
C LEU A 189 -1.41 15.15 -44.55
N SER A 190 -0.86 16.32 -44.84
CA SER A 190 -0.79 17.51 -44.00
C SER A 190 -2.17 18.13 -43.83
N ALA A 191 -2.61 18.37 -42.59
CA ALA A 191 -3.86 19.07 -42.28
C ALA A 191 -3.59 20.34 -41.45
N ALA A 192 -4.27 21.41 -41.86
CA ALA A 192 -4.04 22.80 -41.55
C ALA A 192 -4.13 23.19 -40.06
N LYS A 193 -3.29 24.15 -39.68
CA LYS A 193 -3.32 24.86 -38.39
C LYS A 193 -4.46 25.90 -38.36
N PRO A 194 -5.37 25.88 -37.38
CA PRO A 194 -6.20 27.03 -37.05
C PRO A 194 -5.51 27.90 -35.99
N SER A 195 -5.44 29.21 -36.21
CA SER A 195 -4.97 30.21 -35.25
C SER A 195 -5.99 30.49 -34.15
N PRO A 196 -5.60 30.59 -32.86
CA PRO A 196 -6.42 31.23 -31.84
C PRO A 196 -5.59 32.23 -31.01
N ALA A 197 -5.71 33.53 -31.27
CA ALA A 197 -4.79 34.53 -30.69
C ALA A 197 -5.31 35.31 -29.46
N LEU A 198 -6.49 35.04 -28.87
CA LEU A 198 -6.93 35.81 -27.67
C LEU A 198 -7.64 35.02 -26.57
N PHE A 199 -8.21 33.83 -26.84
CA PHE A 199 -8.83 33.01 -25.79
C PHE A 199 -7.81 32.14 -25.01
N ASN A 200 -6.59 32.00 -25.54
CA ASN A 200 -5.57 31.09 -25.01
C ASN A 200 -4.91 31.61 -23.72
N ASP A 201 -4.70 32.92 -23.59
CA ASP A 201 -3.95 33.47 -22.45
C ASP A 201 -4.65 33.24 -21.10
N ARG A 202 -5.97 33.41 -21.06
CA ARG A 202 -6.73 33.19 -19.81
C ARG A 202 -6.74 31.71 -19.41
N VAL A 203 -6.81 30.80 -20.38
CA VAL A 203 -6.77 29.36 -20.12
C VAL A 203 -5.38 28.96 -19.64
N GLN A 204 -4.31 29.48 -20.25
CA GLN A 204 -2.94 29.25 -19.83
C GLN A 204 -2.66 29.79 -18.41
N GLN A 205 -3.15 30.98 -18.07
CA GLN A 205 -3.03 31.53 -16.71
C GLN A 205 -3.75 30.67 -15.67
N VAL A 206 -4.97 30.21 -15.95
CA VAL A 206 -5.71 29.34 -15.03
C VAL A 206 -5.01 27.99 -14.86
N GLN A 207 -4.48 27.40 -15.95
CA GLN A 207 -3.71 26.16 -15.89
C GLN A 207 -2.43 26.33 -15.07
N ALA A 208 -1.69 27.42 -15.26
CA ALA A 208 -0.47 27.72 -14.50
C ALA A 208 -0.76 27.89 -13.00
N ILE A 209 -1.83 28.59 -12.64
CA ILE A 209 -2.25 28.75 -11.23
C ILE A 209 -2.64 27.38 -10.63
N GLN A 210 -3.41 26.57 -11.36
CA GLN A 210 -3.80 25.23 -10.89
C GLN A 210 -2.61 24.30 -10.72
N GLN A 211 -1.65 24.34 -11.66
CA GLN A 211 -0.42 23.57 -11.58
C GLN A 211 0.43 24.00 -10.38
N ASN A 212 0.64 25.31 -10.18
CA ASN A 212 1.40 25.81 -9.04
C ASN A 212 0.76 25.43 -7.70
N LEU A 213 -0.58 25.54 -7.60
CA LEU A 213 -1.31 25.13 -6.40
C LEU A 213 -1.22 23.62 -6.15
N PHE A 214 -1.23 22.81 -7.21
CA PHE A 214 -1.01 21.36 -7.12
C PHE A 214 0.41 21.04 -6.63
N GLU A 215 1.44 21.66 -7.23
CA GLU A 215 2.84 21.48 -6.85
C GLU A 215 3.10 21.93 -5.41
N GLN A 216 2.53 23.05 -4.98
CA GLN A 216 2.64 23.53 -3.59
C GLN A 216 1.98 22.56 -2.60
N ASN A 217 0.80 22.05 -2.93
CA ASN A 217 0.11 21.05 -2.10
C ASN A 217 0.89 19.74 -2.05
N GLN A 218 1.49 19.31 -3.16
CA GLN A 218 2.32 18.12 -3.21
C GLN A 218 3.58 18.27 -2.33
N ARG A 219 4.33 19.37 -2.48
CA ARG A 219 5.54 19.63 -1.68
C ARG A 219 5.24 19.72 -0.19
N SER A 220 4.14 20.38 0.19
CA SER A 220 3.73 20.48 1.60
C SER A 220 3.32 19.13 2.17
N ALA A 221 2.63 18.28 1.39
CA ALA A 221 2.30 16.92 1.79
C ALA A 221 3.54 16.03 1.98
N GLU A 222 4.51 16.11 1.05
CA GLU A 222 5.78 15.40 1.14
C GLU A 222 6.60 15.84 2.36
N THR A 223 6.70 17.15 2.61
CA THR A 223 7.40 17.69 3.78
C THR A 223 6.74 17.24 5.08
N TYR A 224 5.41 17.24 5.14
CA TYR A 224 4.68 16.72 6.29
C TYR A 224 4.96 15.22 6.52
N LYS A 225 4.97 14.42 5.45
CA LYS A 225 5.28 12.99 5.51
C LYS A 225 6.70 12.71 6.00
N GLN A 226 7.69 13.50 5.56
CA GLN A 226 9.07 13.40 6.02
C GLN A 226 9.20 13.78 7.50
N ASN A 227 8.67 14.92 7.91
CA ASN A 227 8.69 15.38 9.30
C ASN A 227 8.00 14.37 10.24
N PHE A 228 6.87 13.82 9.80
CA PHE A 228 6.15 12.79 10.54
C PHE A 228 6.97 11.50 10.67
N SER A 229 7.65 11.07 9.60
CA SER A 229 8.51 9.88 9.63
C SER A 229 9.69 10.04 10.57
N GLN A 230 10.33 11.21 10.60
CA GLN A 230 11.42 11.51 11.53
C GLN A 230 10.95 11.57 12.99
N LEU A 231 9.82 12.22 13.24
CA LEU A 231 9.21 12.25 14.58
C LEU A 231 8.87 10.84 15.04
N PHE A 232 8.31 10.03 14.15
CA PHE A 232 7.96 8.64 14.42
C PHE A 232 9.20 7.81 14.80
N GLU A 233 10.27 7.88 14.01
CA GLU A 233 11.52 7.15 14.27
C GLU A 233 12.18 7.59 15.59
N SER A 234 12.17 8.89 15.88
CA SER A 234 12.72 9.40 17.15
C SER A 234 11.95 8.88 18.37
N LYS A 235 10.60 8.88 18.30
CA LYS A 235 9.75 8.32 19.36
C LYS A 235 9.92 6.81 19.50
N GLU A 236 10.04 6.08 18.40
CA GLU A 236 10.27 4.63 18.45
C GLU A 236 11.61 4.28 19.09
N LYS A 237 12.68 5.00 18.73
CA LYS A 237 14.00 4.82 19.35
C LYS A 237 13.96 5.10 20.86
N LEU A 238 13.27 6.16 21.25
CA LEU A 238 13.12 6.53 22.66
C LEU A 238 12.27 5.51 23.44
N LEU A 239 11.20 4.99 22.85
CA LEU A 239 10.41 3.89 23.43
C LEU A 239 11.30 2.67 23.73
N ARG A 240 12.12 2.25 22.77
CA ARG A 240 13.02 1.09 22.97
C ARG A 240 14.03 1.32 24.08
N ALA A 241 14.60 2.53 24.17
CA ALA A 241 15.53 2.87 25.24
C ALA A 241 14.87 2.82 26.62
N HIS A 242 13.66 3.37 26.75
CA HIS A 242 12.91 3.28 28.01
C HIS A 242 12.49 1.85 28.37
N GLN A 243 12.05 1.05 27.40
CA GLN A 243 11.71 -0.36 27.61
C GLN A 243 12.91 -1.15 28.13
N SER A 244 14.09 -0.95 27.53
CA SER A 244 15.35 -1.56 27.99
C SER A 244 15.67 -1.16 29.43
N ALA A 245 15.59 0.13 29.75
CA ALA A 245 15.85 0.63 31.10
C ALA A 245 14.84 0.08 32.14
N LEU A 246 13.56 -0.01 31.80
CA LEU A 246 12.54 -0.61 32.66
C LEU A 246 12.81 -2.11 32.90
N GLN A 247 13.27 -2.84 31.88
CA GLN A 247 13.66 -4.24 32.03
C GLN A 247 14.87 -4.41 32.95
N GLU A 248 15.89 -3.55 32.82
CA GLU A 248 17.06 -3.55 33.72
C GLU A 248 16.67 -3.25 35.16
N LEU A 249 15.82 -2.24 35.40
CA LEU A 249 15.31 -1.92 36.74
C LEU A 249 14.51 -3.09 37.34
N LYS A 250 13.67 -3.73 36.52
CA LYS A 250 12.91 -4.93 36.94
C LYS A 250 13.85 -6.08 37.32
N GLN A 251 14.92 -6.31 36.56
CA GLN A 251 15.92 -7.33 36.89
C GLN A 251 16.67 -6.98 38.18
N LYS A 252 17.05 -5.71 38.38
CA LYS A 252 17.68 -5.24 39.63
C LYS A 252 16.79 -5.44 40.85
N ILE A 253 15.50 -5.16 40.74
CA ILE A 253 14.52 -5.40 41.81
C ILE A 253 14.47 -6.88 42.19
N LEU A 254 14.50 -7.79 41.20
CA LEU A 254 14.47 -9.23 41.45
C LEU A 254 15.78 -9.78 42.02
N ALA A 255 16.91 -9.16 41.71
CA ALA A 255 18.23 -9.60 42.16
C ALA A 255 18.64 -9.03 43.53
N THR A 256 17.98 -7.96 43.98
CA THR A 256 18.33 -7.28 45.23
C THR A 256 17.47 -7.79 46.38
N GLU A 257 18.10 -8.22 47.47
CA GLU A 257 17.40 -8.67 48.68
C GLU A 257 17.17 -7.54 49.69
N ASP A 258 17.95 -6.45 49.60
CA ASP A 258 17.88 -5.32 50.52
C ASP A 258 16.61 -4.47 50.31
N PRO A 259 15.71 -4.35 51.32
CA PRO A 259 14.42 -3.68 51.17
C PRO A 259 14.54 -2.18 50.89
N SER A 260 15.60 -1.52 51.39
CA SER A 260 15.86 -0.10 51.11
C SER A 260 16.20 0.14 49.65
N SER A 261 17.07 -0.72 49.08
CA SER A 261 17.49 -0.65 47.68
C SER A 261 16.36 -1.00 46.72
N ILE A 262 15.49 -1.94 47.09
CA ILE A 262 14.26 -2.27 46.35
C ILE A 262 13.34 -1.05 46.28
N SER A 263 13.12 -0.36 47.40
CA SER A 263 12.26 0.84 47.46
C SER A 263 12.75 1.95 46.55
N GLN A 264 14.07 2.21 46.54
CA GLN A 264 14.68 3.21 45.66
C GLN A 264 14.55 2.82 44.18
N THR A 265 14.84 1.57 43.83
CA THR A 265 14.74 1.07 42.44
C THR A 265 13.29 1.09 41.94
N MET A 266 12.32 0.82 42.81
CA MET A 266 10.90 0.95 42.52
C MET A 266 10.48 2.41 42.27
N SER A 267 11.02 3.35 43.04
CA SER A 267 10.78 4.79 42.82
C SER A 267 11.30 5.23 41.45
N GLU A 268 12.51 4.81 41.08
CA GLU A 268 13.11 5.10 39.77
C GLU A 268 12.28 4.48 38.63
N PHE A 269 11.78 3.26 38.81
CA PHE A 269 10.90 2.59 37.85
C PHE A 269 9.60 3.37 37.61
N GLN A 270 8.96 3.85 38.68
CA GLN A 270 7.73 4.65 38.59
C GLN A 270 7.98 6.02 37.95
N GLU A 271 9.09 6.68 38.28
CA GLU A 271 9.47 7.95 37.67
C GLU A 271 9.71 7.80 36.17
N LEU A 272 10.37 6.72 35.76
CA LEU A 272 10.62 6.43 34.35
C LEU A 272 9.31 6.16 33.58
N GLN A 273 8.37 5.41 34.17
CA GLN A 273 7.05 5.21 33.58
C GLN A 273 6.28 6.52 33.41
N LYS A 274 6.25 7.36 34.45
CA LYS A 274 5.60 8.68 34.39
C LYS A 274 6.24 9.59 33.34
N ASN A 275 7.56 9.51 33.17
CA ASN A 275 8.27 10.23 32.13
C ASN A 275 7.81 9.77 30.73
N MET A 276 7.75 8.46 30.47
CA MET A 276 7.22 7.92 29.21
C MET A 276 5.80 8.40 28.90
N GLU A 277 4.92 8.42 29.90
CA GLU A 277 3.56 8.93 29.77
C GLU A 277 3.54 10.42 29.41
N SER A 278 4.34 11.23 30.12
CA SER A 278 4.42 12.68 29.89
C SER A 278 4.91 13.04 28.48
N LEU A 279 5.80 12.24 27.90
CA LEU A 279 6.31 12.43 26.54
C LEU A 279 5.38 11.83 25.47
N GLY A 280 4.33 11.11 25.88
CA GLY A 280 3.46 10.36 24.99
C GLY A 280 4.24 9.32 24.18
N ILE A 281 5.13 8.60 24.87
CA ILE A 281 5.96 7.51 24.32
C ILE A 281 5.57 6.21 25.02
N THR A 282 4.27 6.03 25.26
CA THR A 282 3.73 4.76 25.71
C THR A 282 3.55 3.82 24.51
N PRO A 283 3.53 2.49 24.72
CA PRO A 283 3.20 1.54 23.67
C PRO A 283 1.88 1.91 22.96
N THR A 284 0.86 2.32 23.72
CA THR A 284 -0.45 2.78 23.23
C THR A 284 -0.31 3.96 22.27
N ALA A 285 0.44 5.00 22.66
CA ALA A 285 0.68 6.16 21.81
C ALA A 285 1.46 5.80 20.53
N MET A 286 2.39 4.84 20.61
CA MET A 286 3.13 4.35 19.46
C MET A 286 2.28 3.54 18.49
N VAL A 287 1.33 2.74 18.96
CA VAL A 287 0.35 2.06 18.09
C VAL A 287 -0.47 3.08 17.31
N GLN A 288 -0.98 4.12 17.99
CA GLN A 288 -1.73 5.20 17.33
C GLN A 288 -0.89 5.94 16.26
N LEU A 289 0.38 6.22 16.56
CA LEU A 289 1.31 6.82 15.60
C LEU A 289 1.60 5.89 14.40
N LYS A 290 1.74 4.57 14.62
CA LYS A 290 1.91 3.57 13.56
C LYS A 290 0.69 3.51 12.64
N LEU A 291 -0.51 3.48 13.22
CA LEU A 291 -1.77 3.57 12.47
C LEU A 291 -1.85 4.85 11.64
N GLN A 292 -1.47 5.99 12.23
CA GLN A 292 -1.42 7.26 11.50
C GLN A 292 -0.39 7.24 10.37
N LYS A 293 0.79 6.66 10.58
CA LYS A 293 1.81 6.47 9.54
C LYS A 293 1.28 5.63 8.39
N PHE A 294 0.69 4.49 8.71
CA PHE A 294 0.12 3.56 7.75
C PHE A 294 -0.93 4.25 6.85
N ASN A 295 -1.81 5.06 7.44
CA ASN A 295 -2.81 5.84 6.69
C ASN A 295 -2.19 6.93 5.79
N LEU A 296 -1.04 7.50 6.17
CA LEU A 296 -0.32 8.48 5.35
C LEU A 296 0.39 7.82 4.16
N ASP A 297 0.83 6.58 4.33
CA ASP A 297 1.47 5.80 3.27
C ASP A 297 0.45 5.24 2.27
N ASP A 298 -0.71 4.78 2.76
CA ASP A 298 -1.75 4.12 1.98
C ASP A 298 -3.15 4.73 2.21
N PRO A 299 -3.43 5.96 1.71
CA PRO A 299 -4.67 6.68 1.99
C PRO A 299 -5.94 6.00 1.43
N SER A 300 -5.81 5.03 0.52
CA SER A 300 -6.93 4.33 -0.11
C SER A 300 -7.43 3.12 0.67
N GLN A 301 -6.65 2.60 1.62
CA GLN A 301 -6.96 1.33 2.29
C GLN A 301 -7.81 1.54 3.55
N PHE A 302 -7.65 2.68 4.22
CA PHE A 302 -8.42 3.03 5.41
C PHE A 302 -8.95 4.46 5.28
N PRO A 303 -10.26 4.65 5.07
CA PRO A 303 -10.89 5.91 5.41
C PRO A 303 -10.94 6.00 6.94
N VAL A 304 -9.79 6.21 7.59
CA VAL A 304 -9.79 6.68 8.97
C VAL A 304 -10.37 8.08 8.90
N GLU A 305 -11.66 8.16 9.18
CA GLU A 305 -12.40 9.41 9.29
C GLU A 305 -11.78 10.21 10.44
N SER A 306 -10.71 10.95 10.14
CA SER A 306 -10.05 11.75 11.15
C SER A 306 -11.08 12.70 11.75
N PRO A 307 -11.03 13.00 13.06
CA PRO A 307 -11.98 13.93 13.69
C PRO A 307 -12.07 15.26 12.93
N ARG A 308 -10.95 15.68 12.34
CA ARG A 308 -10.85 16.87 11.48
C ARG A 308 -11.53 16.68 10.13
N ALA A 309 -11.36 15.54 9.47
CA ALA A 309 -12.06 15.22 8.22
C ALA A 309 -13.58 15.14 8.43
N LEU A 310 -14.02 14.54 9.55
CA LEU A 310 -15.41 14.52 9.98
C LEU A 310 -15.96 15.93 10.20
N ALA A 311 -15.23 16.78 10.93
CA ALA A 311 -15.63 18.16 11.15
C ALA A 311 -15.75 18.96 9.83
N VAL A 312 -14.83 18.74 8.87
CA VAL A 312 -14.89 19.37 7.55
C VAL A 312 -16.08 18.85 6.73
N LYS A 313 -16.33 17.53 6.74
CA LYS A 313 -17.47 16.89 6.08
C LYS A 313 -18.79 17.43 6.65
N GLN A 314 -18.91 17.53 7.97
CA GLN A 314 -20.06 18.14 8.65
C GLN A 314 -20.24 19.63 8.32
N LYS A 315 -19.16 20.41 8.23
CA LYS A 315 -19.24 21.83 7.80
C LYS A 315 -19.72 21.94 6.35
N ARG A 316 -19.25 21.06 5.45
CA ARG A 316 -19.68 21.02 4.05
C ARG A 316 -21.15 20.62 3.91
N THR A 317 -21.61 19.60 4.64
CA THR A 317 -23.02 19.19 4.61
C THR A 317 -23.95 20.27 5.17
N LYS A 318 -23.56 20.95 6.25
CA LYS A 318 -24.30 22.11 6.79
C LYS A 318 -24.42 23.26 5.77
N LYS A 319 -23.33 23.60 5.06
CA LYS A 319 -23.36 24.62 4.00
C LYS A 319 -24.25 24.20 2.82
N ALA A 320 -24.14 22.95 2.36
CA ALA A 320 -24.97 22.44 1.27
C ALA A 320 -26.47 22.42 1.64
N ALA A 321 -26.80 22.04 2.88
CA ALA A 321 -28.17 22.07 3.39
C ALA A 321 -28.74 23.50 3.45
N SER A 322 -27.94 24.46 3.92
CA SER A 322 -28.27 25.89 3.89
C SER A 322 -28.57 26.39 2.47
N PHE A 323 -27.73 26.03 1.50
CA PHE A 323 -27.92 26.43 0.10
C PHE A 323 -29.20 25.83 -0.50
N ARG A 324 -29.47 24.54 -0.25
CA ARG A 324 -30.71 23.87 -0.69
C ARG A 324 -31.97 24.52 -0.08
N ARG A 325 -31.93 24.95 1.18
CA ARG A 325 -33.03 25.70 1.82
C ARG A 325 -33.27 27.06 1.16
N LYS A 326 -32.21 27.80 0.83
CA LYS A 326 -32.32 29.09 0.11
C LYS A 326 -32.92 28.90 -1.29
N LEU A 327 -32.52 27.84 -2.00
CA LEU A 327 -33.06 27.54 -3.33
C LEU A 327 -34.57 27.22 -3.30
N LYS A 328 -35.02 26.45 -2.31
CA LYS A 328 -36.44 26.11 -2.13
C LYS A 328 -37.31 27.32 -1.80
N ARG A 329 -36.79 28.35 -1.12
CA ARG A 329 -37.53 29.58 -0.81
C ARG A 329 -37.67 30.54 -1.99
N ARG A 330 -36.91 30.32 -3.06
CA ARG A 330 -36.96 31.13 -4.30
C ARG A 330 -37.84 30.51 -5.39
N ARG A 331 -38.34 29.30 -5.18
CA ARG A 331 -39.35 28.65 -6.03
C ARG A 331 -40.69 28.78 -5.36
#